data_AF-A0A5E4JW35-F1
#
_entry.id   AF-A0A5E4JW35-F1
#
_cell.length_a   1.000
_cell.length_b   1.000
_cell.length_c   1.000
_cell.angle_alpha   90.00
_cell.angle_beta   90.00
_cell.angle_gamma   90.00
#
_symmetry.space_group_name_H-M   'P 1'
#
loop_
_entity.id
_entity.type
_entity.pdbx_description
1 polymer ?
#
loop_
_entity_poly.entity_id
_entity_poly.type
_entity_poly.pdbx_seq_one_letter_code
_entity_poly.pdbx_strand_id
1 'polypeptide(L)'
;MDRREVDSLFRRLEIASWTRDMVRVPRRRGGFPRFKDRFQTGKVFLPELKLQVSLKPDQMYRLEEADDLFSREVEIQETYLGHVDVRHADRYSLKGLFIPMRNPELTHGCSLNFVLVKKGLREPTQTYVVGHENGHFLFNVGLRDSVYREYGVSRQTQEEIKDTEDFAMFCGNLAMANAGYKLPRIRSVYANPVLLEKENRARQLAIDTLPDQFYFQMFGGST
;
A
#
# COMPACT_ATOMS: atom_id res chain seq x y z
N MET A 1 23.15 -14.85 9.66
CA MET A 1 21.95 -14.05 9.97
C MET A 1 21.06 -14.90 10.86
N ASP A 2 20.84 -14.49 12.11
CA ASP A 2 20.16 -15.29 13.13
C ASP A 2 18.67 -15.45 12.79
N ARG A 3 18.17 -16.70 12.81
CA ARG A 3 16.75 -17.02 12.58
C ARG A 3 15.81 -16.26 13.53
N ARG A 4 16.31 -15.85 14.70
CA ARG A 4 15.52 -15.12 15.71
C ARG A 4 15.26 -13.65 15.35
N GLU A 5 16.10 -13.02 14.53
CA GLU A 5 15.88 -11.63 14.09
C GLU A 5 14.81 -11.53 13.00
N VAL A 6 14.71 -12.54 12.13
CA VAL A 6 13.64 -12.62 11.12
C VAL A 6 12.28 -12.87 11.80
N ASP A 7 12.23 -13.73 12.82
CA ASP A 7 10.99 -14.08 13.54
C ASP A 7 10.43 -12.93 14.41
N SER A 8 11.25 -11.96 14.79
CA SER A 8 10.84 -10.79 15.59
C SER A 8 10.20 -9.68 14.73
N LEU A 9 10.65 -9.52 13.48
CA LEU A 9 10.20 -8.48 12.54
C LEU A 9 8.72 -8.63 12.12
N PHE A 10 8.22 -9.86 12.11
CA PHE A 10 6.89 -10.20 11.61
C PHE A 10 5.79 -10.27 12.69
N ARG A 11 6.10 -10.37 13.99
CA ARG A 11 5.07 -10.45 15.06
C ARG A 11 4.24 -9.18 15.29
N ARG A 12 4.42 -8.12 14.50
CA ARG A 12 3.81 -6.79 14.72
C ARG A 12 3.24 -6.16 13.44
N LEU A 13 2.73 -6.96 12.51
CA LEU A 13 1.97 -6.48 11.36
C LEU A 13 0.49 -6.56 11.68
N GLU A 14 -0.08 -5.49 12.22
CA GLU A 14 -1.53 -5.26 12.14
C GLU A 14 -1.72 -4.15 11.11
N ILE A 15 -2.30 -4.53 9.98
CA ILE A 15 -2.81 -3.62 8.97
C ILE A 15 -4.31 -3.53 9.25
N ALA A 16 -4.78 -2.35 9.66
CA ALA A 16 -6.18 -2.13 10.01
C ALA A 16 -6.93 -1.52 8.82
N SER A 17 -7.99 -2.18 8.34
CA SER A 17 -8.86 -1.69 7.25
C SER A 17 -10.29 -1.45 7.76
N TRP A 18 -10.83 -0.22 7.71
CA TRP A 18 -12.26 0.04 8.03
C TRP A 18 -12.86 1.27 7.33
N THR A 19 -14.19 1.25 7.10
CA THR A 19 -15.00 2.34 6.49
C THR A 19 -16.19 2.80 7.36
N ARG A 20 -16.29 4.14 7.56
CA ARG A 20 -17.43 5.07 7.85
C ARG A 20 -18.21 5.13 9.20
N ASP A 21 -18.42 6.40 9.69
CA ASP A 21 -19.72 7.03 10.09
C ASP A 21 -19.64 8.55 10.53
N MET A 22 -19.84 9.50 9.62
CA MET A 22 -19.58 10.97 9.74
C MET A 22 -20.00 11.73 11.02
N VAL A 23 -19.15 12.64 11.52
CA VAL A 23 -19.53 13.76 12.42
C VAL A 23 -18.83 15.05 11.95
N ARG A 24 -19.57 16.17 11.83
CA ARG A 24 -19.07 17.48 11.33
C ARG A 24 -18.48 18.35 12.44
N VAL A 25 -17.35 19.03 12.18
CA VAL A 25 -16.77 20.09 13.02
C VAL A 25 -16.46 21.33 12.13
N PRO A 26 -16.54 22.59 12.64
CA PRO A 26 -16.54 23.80 11.78
C PRO A 26 -15.18 24.23 11.23
N ARG A 27 -15.22 24.81 10.02
CA ARG A 27 -14.11 25.26 9.16
C ARG A 27 -13.34 26.48 9.69
N ARG A 28 -12.02 26.53 9.46
CA ARG A 28 -11.23 27.77 9.42
C ARG A 28 -10.77 28.09 7.99
N ARG A 29 -10.89 29.37 7.59
CA ARG A 29 -10.45 29.90 6.29
C ARG A 29 -8.96 30.28 6.38
N GLY A 30 -8.11 29.56 5.67
CA GLY A 30 -6.70 29.89 5.43
C GLY A 30 -6.37 29.80 3.94
N GLY A 31 -5.45 30.63 3.45
CA GLY A 31 -5.08 30.73 2.03
C GLY A 31 -4.54 29.41 1.46
N PHE A 32 -4.84 29.17 0.18
CA PHE A 32 -4.60 27.91 -0.53
C PHE A 32 -3.11 27.78 -0.96
N PRO A 33 -2.37 26.74 -0.52
CA PRO A 33 -1.04 26.45 -1.05
C PRO A 33 -1.08 26.14 -2.56
N ARG A 34 0.01 26.43 -3.30
CA ARG A 34 0.18 25.90 -4.66
C ARG A 34 0.38 24.38 -4.60
N PHE A 35 -0.70 23.64 -4.76
CA PHE A 35 -0.76 22.21 -4.48
C PHE A 35 0.01 21.32 -5.47
N LYS A 36 0.11 21.71 -6.75
CA LYS A 36 0.61 20.83 -7.82
C LYS A 36 2.09 20.47 -7.69
N ASP A 37 2.91 21.35 -7.12
CA ASP A 37 4.37 21.16 -7.05
C ASP A 37 4.79 20.07 -6.05
N ARG A 38 3.84 19.56 -5.26
CA ARG A 38 4.07 18.56 -4.21
C ARG A 38 3.50 17.18 -4.53
N PHE A 39 2.94 16.98 -5.72
CA PHE A 39 2.36 15.71 -6.15
C PHE A 39 2.88 15.32 -7.53
N GLN A 40 2.96 14.02 -7.74
CA GLN A 40 3.13 13.47 -9.08
C GLN A 40 1.78 13.48 -9.80
N THR A 41 1.80 13.82 -11.09
CA THR A 41 0.63 13.88 -11.97
C THR A 41 0.97 13.30 -13.34
N GLY A 42 -0.04 12.89 -14.11
CA GLY A 42 0.20 12.25 -15.41
C GLY A 42 0.84 10.88 -15.24
N LYS A 43 2.10 10.71 -15.64
CA LYS A 43 2.80 9.43 -15.51
C LYS A 43 3.49 9.31 -14.16
N VAL A 44 3.22 8.22 -13.44
CA VAL A 44 3.81 7.90 -12.13
C VAL A 44 4.55 6.58 -12.26
N PHE A 45 5.80 6.53 -11.79
CA PHE A 45 6.57 5.31 -11.71
C PHE A 45 6.58 4.80 -10.26
N LEU A 46 6.25 3.52 -10.09
CA LEU A 46 6.21 2.80 -8.81
C LEU A 46 7.36 1.80 -8.80
N PRO A 47 8.53 2.16 -8.23
CA PRO A 47 9.76 1.39 -8.42
C PRO A 47 9.71 -0.01 -7.82
N GLU A 48 9.04 -0.20 -6.67
CA GLU A 48 8.91 -1.50 -6.01
C GLU A 48 8.12 -2.49 -6.88
N LEU A 49 7.14 -1.97 -7.62
CA LEU A 49 6.35 -2.74 -8.57
C LEU A 49 6.92 -2.69 -9.99
N LYS A 50 8.09 -2.06 -10.21
CA LYS A 50 8.70 -1.84 -11.53
C LYS A 50 7.68 -1.36 -12.59
N LEU A 51 6.68 -0.58 -12.18
CA LEU A 51 5.48 -0.29 -12.97
C LEU A 51 5.33 1.21 -13.21
N GLN A 52 5.07 1.60 -14.46
CA GLN A 52 4.66 2.96 -14.79
C GLN A 52 3.16 3.01 -15.12
N VAL A 53 2.41 3.86 -14.41
CA VAL A 53 0.98 4.05 -14.63
C VAL A 53 0.66 5.49 -15.08
N SER A 54 -0.46 5.67 -15.76
CA SER A 54 -0.95 6.98 -16.19
C SER A 54 -2.21 7.36 -15.41
N LEU A 55 -2.10 8.41 -14.62
CA LEU A 55 -3.20 9.02 -13.87
C LEU A 55 -4.11 9.84 -14.79
N LYS A 56 -5.40 9.88 -14.43
CA LYS A 56 -6.35 10.83 -15.05
C LYS A 56 -5.95 12.28 -14.72
N PRO A 57 -6.35 13.27 -15.52
CA PRO A 57 -5.98 14.67 -15.30
C PRO A 57 -6.36 15.23 -13.92
N ASP A 58 -7.39 14.66 -13.29
CA ASP A 58 -7.90 15.02 -11.97
C ASP A 58 -7.35 14.14 -10.85
N GLN A 59 -6.33 13.31 -11.08
CA GLN A 59 -5.74 12.43 -10.08
C GLN A 59 -4.29 12.86 -9.79
N MET A 60 -3.94 12.85 -8.51
CA MET A 60 -2.61 13.19 -8.02
C MET A 60 -2.12 12.12 -7.04
N TYR A 61 -0.81 11.84 -7.07
CA TYR A 61 -0.18 10.82 -6.24
C TYR A 61 0.99 11.41 -5.44
N ARG A 62 1.15 10.96 -4.20
CA ARG A 62 2.29 11.27 -3.35
C ARG A 62 2.63 10.10 -2.46
N LEU A 63 3.89 9.65 -2.54
CA LEU A 63 4.52 8.76 -1.58
C LEU A 63 5.32 9.60 -0.59
N GLU A 64 5.17 9.35 0.71
CA GLU A 64 6.02 9.98 1.73
C GLU A 64 6.27 9.06 2.91
N GLU A 65 7.42 9.24 3.54
CA GLU A 65 7.73 8.61 4.81
C GLU A 65 7.36 9.53 5.98
N ALA A 66 6.88 8.97 7.08
CA ALA A 66 6.64 9.72 8.31
C ALA A 66 7.04 8.93 9.57
N ASP A 67 7.57 9.64 10.57
CA ASP A 67 7.93 9.05 11.87
C ASP A 67 6.68 8.53 12.61
N ASP A 68 5.60 9.32 12.55
CA ASP A 68 4.29 8.99 13.11
C ASP A 68 3.21 9.16 12.02
N LEU A 69 2.67 8.03 11.55
CA LEU A 69 1.71 8.01 10.43
C LEU A 69 0.40 8.70 10.78
N PHE A 70 -0.03 8.63 12.04
CA PHE A 70 -1.29 9.20 12.50
C PHE A 70 -1.21 10.72 12.54
N SER A 71 -0.17 11.25 13.18
CA SER A 71 0.08 12.70 13.25
C SER A 71 0.18 13.28 11.84
N ARG A 72 0.82 12.53 10.93
CA ARG A 72 0.92 12.91 9.53
C ARG A 72 -0.43 12.88 8.80
N GLU A 73 -1.25 11.86 9.01
CA GLU A 73 -2.61 11.82 8.48
C GLU A 73 -3.44 13.01 8.97
N VAL A 74 -3.41 13.30 10.28
CA VAL A 74 -4.13 14.45 10.86
C VAL A 74 -3.70 15.75 10.17
N GLU A 75 -2.40 16.01 10.07
CA GLU A 75 -1.88 17.20 9.38
C GLU A 75 -2.34 17.27 7.92
N ILE A 76 -2.34 16.15 7.20
CA ILE A 76 -2.84 16.07 5.83
C ILE A 76 -4.33 16.43 5.81
N GLN A 77 -5.16 15.79 6.63
CA GLN A 77 -6.58 16.07 6.64
C GLN A 77 -6.89 17.52 7.04
N GLU A 78 -6.21 18.09 8.04
CA GLU A 78 -6.33 19.52 8.37
C GLU A 78 -5.96 20.42 7.20
N THR A 79 -4.85 20.11 6.53
CA THR A 79 -4.33 20.91 5.41
C THR A 79 -5.26 20.86 4.19
N TYR A 80 -5.80 19.68 3.85
CA TYR A 80 -6.48 19.44 2.57
C TYR A 80 -7.99 19.28 2.67
N LEU A 81 -8.53 19.01 3.86
CA LEU A 81 -9.97 18.92 4.13
C LEU A 81 -10.47 20.05 5.04
N GLY A 82 -9.59 20.73 5.77
CA GLY A 82 -9.95 21.77 6.74
C GLY A 82 -10.69 21.21 7.97
N HIS A 83 -10.67 19.88 8.14
CA HIS A 83 -11.20 19.15 9.29
C HIS A 83 -10.50 17.79 9.39
N VAL A 84 -10.55 17.20 10.58
CA VAL A 84 -9.95 15.90 10.90
C VAL A 84 -11.07 14.89 11.14
N ASP A 85 -11.04 13.78 10.42
CA ASP A 85 -11.87 12.60 10.64
C ASP A 85 -10.95 11.37 10.68
N VAL A 86 -10.24 11.19 11.80
CA VAL A 86 -9.35 10.05 12.00
C VAL A 86 -9.96 9.09 13.01
N ARG A 87 -10.14 7.83 12.59
CA ARG A 87 -10.81 6.78 13.38
C ARG A 87 -10.01 5.50 13.32
N HIS A 88 -8.98 5.40 14.14
CA HIS A 88 -8.18 4.19 14.24
C HIS A 88 -8.27 3.66 15.67
N ALA A 89 -8.87 2.49 15.83
CA ALA A 89 -9.07 1.82 17.11
C ALA A 89 -7.74 1.25 17.66
N ASP A 90 -6.84 0.78 16.77
CA ASP A 90 -5.54 0.23 17.15
C ASP A 90 -4.39 1.07 16.60
N ARG A 91 -3.60 1.62 17.53
CA ARG A 91 -2.77 2.83 17.35
C ARG A 91 -1.26 2.56 17.27
N TYR A 92 -0.82 1.31 17.38
CA TYR A 92 0.58 1.01 17.74
C TYR A 92 1.38 0.20 16.70
N SER A 93 0.77 -0.22 15.59
CA SER A 93 1.32 -1.25 14.71
C SER A 93 1.29 -0.90 13.22
N LEU A 94 0.67 0.21 12.82
CA LEU A 94 0.63 0.63 11.42
C LEU A 94 2.05 0.90 10.90
N LYS A 95 2.39 0.22 9.80
CA LYS A 95 3.65 0.40 9.07
C LYS A 95 3.45 1.17 7.77
N GLY A 96 2.23 1.19 7.24
CA GLY A 96 1.82 1.95 6.06
C GLY A 96 0.38 2.46 6.25
N LEU A 97 0.00 3.43 5.43
CA LEU A 97 -1.35 3.97 5.35
C LEU A 97 -1.61 4.62 3.98
N PHE A 98 -2.69 4.21 3.32
CA PHE A 98 -3.21 4.86 2.14
C PHE A 98 -4.37 5.81 2.47
N ILE A 99 -4.24 7.09 2.07
CA ILE A 99 -5.24 8.14 2.33
C ILE A 99 -5.76 8.71 0.99
N PRO A 100 -6.94 8.27 0.52
CA PRO A 100 -7.63 8.91 -0.59
C PRO A 100 -8.42 10.12 -0.11
N MET A 101 -8.24 11.27 -0.76
CA MET A 101 -8.96 12.49 -0.43
C MET A 101 -9.57 13.16 -1.65
N ARG A 102 -10.75 13.74 -1.44
CA ARG A 102 -11.42 14.59 -2.41
C ARG A 102 -12.09 15.74 -1.68
N ASN A 103 -11.66 16.97 -1.98
CA ASN A 103 -12.34 18.17 -1.50
C ASN A 103 -12.62 19.11 -2.66
N PRO A 104 -13.87 19.17 -3.15
CA PRO A 104 -14.24 20.01 -4.29
C PRO A 104 -13.80 21.47 -4.16
N GLU A 105 -13.76 22.01 -2.93
CA GLU A 105 -13.41 23.41 -2.66
C GLU A 105 -11.89 23.64 -2.61
N LEU A 106 -11.10 22.65 -2.17
CA LEU A 106 -9.64 22.78 -1.98
C LEU A 106 -8.81 22.18 -3.13
N THR A 107 -9.32 21.15 -3.79
CA THR A 107 -8.55 20.37 -4.78
C THR A 107 -8.95 20.68 -6.23
N HIS A 108 -9.77 21.71 -6.48
CA HIS A 108 -10.36 22.00 -7.79
C HIS A 108 -11.03 20.76 -8.43
N GLY A 109 -11.67 19.93 -7.61
CA GLY A 109 -12.27 18.67 -8.05
C GLY A 109 -11.29 17.49 -8.22
N CYS A 110 -9.99 17.69 -7.99
CA CYS A 110 -8.98 16.63 -8.08
C CYS A 110 -9.06 15.65 -6.89
N SER A 111 -8.64 14.41 -7.13
CA SER A 111 -8.46 13.36 -6.14
C SER A 111 -6.99 13.30 -5.74
N LEU A 112 -6.70 13.48 -4.45
CA LEU A 112 -5.37 13.37 -3.88
C LEU A 112 -5.19 11.98 -3.28
N ASN A 113 -4.12 11.30 -3.64
CA ASN A 113 -3.82 9.95 -3.19
C ASN A 113 -2.48 9.96 -2.46
N PHE A 114 -2.51 9.82 -1.14
CA PHE A 114 -1.30 9.74 -0.31
C PHE A 114 -1.02 8.29 0.03
N VAL A 115 0.22 7.87 -0.19
CA VAL A 115 0.78 6.65 0.35
C VAL A 115 1.77 7.06 1.42
N LEU A 116 1.47 6.74 2.67
CA LEU A 116 2.35 6.99 3.80
C LEU A 116 3.03 5.69 4.23
N VAL A 117 4.33 5.75 4.50
CA VAL A 117 5.09 4.60 5.03
C VAL A 117 5.87 5.04 6.27
N LYS A 118 5.91 4.17 7.28
CA LYS A 118 6.62 4.49 8.53
C LYS A 118 8.11 4.63 8.23
N LYS A 119 8.70 5.72 8.69
CA LYS A 119 10.13 5.98 8.52
C LYS A 119 10.97 4.99 9.33
N GLY A 120 12.11 4.59 8.76
CA GLY A 120 13.07 3.69 9.43
C GLY A 120 12.64 2.23 9.51
N LEU A 121 11.65 1.81 8.72
CA LEU A 121 11.38 0.39 8.51
C LEU A 121 12.61 -0.28 7.89
N ARG A 122 12.92 -1.49 8.34
CA ARG A 122 14.02 -2.28 7.78
C ARG A 122 13.54 -3.06 6.58
N GLU A 123 14.44 -3.28 5.62
CA GLU A 123 14.21 -4.32 4.61
C GLU A 123 14.12 -5.71 5.27
N PRO A 124 13.26 -6.60 4.76
CA PRO A 124 12.46 -6.44 3.55
C PRO A 124 11.06 -5.85 3.82
N THR A 125 10.77 -5.44 5.06
CA THR A 125 9.44 -4.95 5.46
C THR A 125 9.07 -3.65 4.74
N GLN A 126 10.02 -2.74 4.57
CA GLN A 126 9.78 -1.49 3.86
C GLN A 126 9.30 -1.75 2.42
N THR A 127 10.01 -2.58 1.66
CA THR A 127 9.61 -2.97 0.30
C THR A 127 8.19 -3.53 0.25
N TYR A 128 7.85 -4.47 1.13
CA TYR A 128 6.50 -5.03 1.20
C TYR A 128 5.45 -3.95 1.45
N VAL A 129 5.66 -3.10 2.45
CA VAL A 129 4.69 -2.09 2.88
C VAL A 129 4.47 -1.05 1.77
N VAL A 130 5.54 -0.56 1.14
CA VAL A 130 5.41 0.38 0.01
C VAL A 130 4.62 -0.27 -1.13
N GLY A 131 4.92 -1.53 -1.47
CA GLY A 131 4.17 -2.28 -2.49
C GLY A 131 2.70 -2.47 -2.13
N HIS A 132 2.41 -2.77 -0.87
CA HIS A 132 1.06 -2.96 -0.35
C HIS A 132 0.22 -1.69 -0.44
N GLU A 133 0.72 -0.58 0.09
CA GLU A 133 -0.02 0.69 0.07
C GLU A 133 -0.16 1.26 -1.36
N ASN A 134 0.85 1.03 -2.23
CA ASN A 134 0.71 1.31 -3.66
C ASN A 134 -0.38 0.45 -4.31
N GLY A 135 -0.60 -0.78 -3.84
CA GLY A 135 -1.72 -1.62 -4.26
C GLY A 135 -3.07 -1.01 -3.90
N HIS A 136 -3.24 -0.49 -2.67
CA HIS A 136 -4.44 0.27 -2.30
C HIS A 136 -4.66 1.48 -3.19
N PHE A 137 -3.61 2.26 -3.46
CA PHE A 137 -3.66 3.38 -4.39
C PHE A 137 -4.13 2.95 -5.78
N LEU A 138 -3.48 1.96 -6.38
CA LEU A 138 -3.78 1.47 -7.74
C LEU A 138 -5.22 0.93 -7.83
N PHE A 139 -5.69 0.22 -6.81
CA PHE A 139 -7.07 -0.24 -6.75
C PHE A 139 -8.05 0.94 -6.70
N ASN A 140 -7.80 1.92 -5.81
CA ASN A 140 -8.66 3.08 -5.62
C ASN A 140 -8.79 3.94 -6.89
N VAL A 141 -7.70 4.12 -7.65
CA VAL A 141 -7.73 4.89 -8.90
C VAL A 141 -8.15 4.08 -10.13
N GLY A 142 -8.47 2.79 -9.97
CA GLY A 142 -8.97 1.91 -11.02
C GLY A 142 -7.88 1.44 -12.00
N LEU A 143 -6.65 1.27 -11.53
CA LEU A 143 -5.48 0.89 -12.35
C LEU A 143 -4.97 -0.53 -12.06
N ARG A 144 -5.77 -1.38 -11.39
CA ARG A 144 -5.40 -2.77 -11.08
C ARG A 144 -4.96 -3.57 -12.30
N ASP A 145 -5.65 -3.37 -13.43
CA ASP A 145 -5.40 -4.10 -14.68
C ASP A 145 -4.02 -3.81 -15.27
N SER A 146 -3.40 -2.70 -14.88
CA SER A 146 -2.02 -2.38 -15.26
C SER A 146 -1.04 -3.37 -14.62
N VAL A 147 -1.26 -3.73 -13.35
CA VAL A 147 -0.47 -4.75 -12.65
C VAL A 147 -0.72 -6.11 -13.30
N TYR A 148 -1.98 -6.48 -13.53
CA TYR A 148 -2.29 -7.77 -14.13
C TYR A 148 -1.65 -7.96 -15.50
N ARG A 149 -1.63 -6.91 -16.32
CA ARG A 149 -0.99 -6.94 -17.64
C ARG A 149 0.53 -7.01 -17.55
N GLU A 150 1.14 -6.17 -16.72
CA GLU A 150 2.60 -6.13 -16.55
C GLU A 150 3.15 -7.50 -16.11
N TYR A 151 2.43 -8.16 -15.21
CA TYR A 151 2.85 -9.43 -14.63
C TYR A 151 2.22 -10.65 -15.30
N GLY A 152 1.48 -10.49 -16.40
CA GLY A 152 0.86 -11.63 -17.10
C GLY A 152 -0.11 -12.44 -16.23
N VAL A 153 -0.79 -11.79 -15.27
CA VAL A 153 -1.68 -12.45 -14.31
C VAL A 153 -2.87 -13.07 -15.03
N SER A 154 -3.01 -14.40 -14.90
CA SER A 154 -4.08 -15.15 -15.54
C SER A 154 -5.47 -14.68 -15.09
N ARG A 155 -6.48 -14.83 -15.95
CA ARG A 155 -7.88 -14.49 -15.58
C ARG A 155 -8.35 -15.26 -14.35
N GLN A 156 -7.98 -16.54 -14.25
CA GLN A 156 -8.30 -17.36 -13.08
C GLN A 156 -7.72 -16.75 -11.80
N THR A 157 -6.46 -16.33 -11.83
CA THR A 157 -5.81 -15.65 -10.70
C THR A 157 -6.48 -14.31 -10.36
N GLN A 158 -6.91 -13.54 -11.36
CA GLN A 158 -7.63 -12.28 -11.13
C GLN A 158 -8.97 -12.52 -10.41
N GLU A 159 -9.69 -13.59 -10.74
CA GLU A 159 -10.95 -13.96 -10.09
C GLU A 159 -10.78 -14.38 -8.61
N GLU A 160 -9.57 -14.76 -8.21
CA GLU A 160 -9.22 -15.09 -6.82
C GLU A 160 -8.88 -13.86 -5.95
N ILE A 161 -8.61 -12.71 -6.56
CA ILE A 161 -8.40 -11.43 -5.88
C ILE A 161 -9.75 -10.76 -5.66
N LYS A 162 -10.31 -10.93 -4.46
CA LYS A 162 -11.73 -10.61 -4.20
C LYS A 162 -11.97 -9.15 -3.84
N ASP A 163 -10.98 -8.50 -3.24
CA ASP A 163 -11.12 -7.14 -2.74
C ASP A 163 -9.81 -6.34 -2.77
N THR A 164 -9.89 -5.09 -2.32
CA THR A 164 -8.77 -4.15 -2.27
C THR A 164 -7.61 -4.67 -1.44
N GLU A 165 -7.89 -5.36 -0.33
CA GLU A 165 -6.87 -5.87 0.58
C GLU A 165 -6.12 -7.04 -0.06
N ASP A 166 -6.84 -7.98 -0.67
CA ASP A 166 -6.23 -9.09 -1.42
C ASP A 166 -5.27 -8.55 -2.51
N PHE A 167 -5.71 -7.50 -3.22
CA PHE A 167 -4.90 -6.87 -4.25
C PHE A 167 -3.68 -6.13 -3.68
N ALA A 168 -3.83 -5.44 -2.55
CA ALA A 168 -2.74 -4.77 -1.85
C ALA A 168 -1.69 -5.78 -1.36
N MET A 169 -2.11 -6.87 -0.71
CA MET A 169 -1.23 -7.96 -0.31
C MET A 169 -0.52 -8.59 -1.52
N PHE A 170 -1.22 -8.79 -2.64
CA PHE A 170 -0.62 -9.28 -3.88
C PHE A 170 0.48 -8.33 -4.38
N CYS A 171 0.23 -7.02 -4.41
CA CYS A 171 1.23 -6.00 -4.78
C CYS A 171 2.43 -5.98 -3.81
N GLY A 172 2.20 -6.10 -2.50
CA GLY A 172 3.27 -6.20 -1.50
C GLY A 172 4.17 -7.41 -1.74
N ASN A 173 3.59 -8.57 -2.10
CA ASN A 173 4.35 -9.77 -2.44
C ASN A 173 5.09 -9.62 -3.79
N LEU A 174 4.50 -8.99 -4.81
CA LEU A 174 5.21 -8.67 -6.06
C LEU A 174 6.40 -7.73 -5.82
N ALA A 175 6.24 -6.72 -4.95
CA ALA A 175 7.31 -5.80 -4.59
C ALA A 175 8.50 -6.52 -3.94
N MET A 176 8.21 -7.37 -2.93
CA MET A 176 9.20 -8.23 -2.30
C MET A 176 9.94 -9.09 -3.32
N ALA A 177 9.16 -9.65 -4.24
CA ALA A 177 9.67 -10.53 -5.25
C ALA A 177 10.61 -9.83 -6.24
N ASN A 178 10.22 -8.64 -6.70
CA ASN A 178 11.02 -7.80 -7.58
C ASN A 178 12.37 -7.38 -7.01
N ALA A 179 12.42 -7.22 -5.68
CA ALA A 179 13.63 -6.88 -4.93
C ALA A 179 14.52 -8.11 -4.64
N GLY A 180 14.10 -9.32 -5.04
CA GLY A 180 14.83 -10.57 -4.81
C GLY A 180 14.74 -11.08 -3.38
N TYR A 181 13.76 -10.60 -2.59
CA TYR A 181 13.54 -11.11 -1.25
C TYR A 181 12.74 -12.41 -1.29
N LYS A 182 13.08 -13.31 -0.36
CA LYS A 182 12.27 -14.51 -0.13
C LYS A 182 10.91 -14.10 0.41
N LEU A 183 9.83 -14.56 -0.21
CA LEU A 183 8.48 -14.35 0.28
C LEU A 183 8.36 -15.06 1.64
N PRO A 184 8.15 -14.31 2.74
CA PRO A 184 8.16 -14.90 4.07
C PRO A 184 7.12 -16.01 4.17
N ARG A 185 7.45 -17.07 4.93
CA ARG A 185 6.43 -18.04 5.36
C ARG A 185 5.62 -17.34 6.45
N ILE A 186 4.38 -16.99 6.15
CA ILE A 186 3.50 -16.33 7.11
C ILE A 186 3.08 -17.39 8.14
N ARG A 187 3.81 -17.42 9.25
CA ARG A 187 3.42 -18.20 10.43
C ARG A 187 2.66 -17.28 11.36
N SER A 188 1.35 -17.47 11.45
CA SER A 188 0.45 -16.92 12.48
C SER A 188 0.72 -15.45 12.87
N VAL A 189 1.01 -14.60 11.89
CA VAL A 189 1.28 -13.17 12.13
C VAL A 189 -0.01 -12.41 12.40
N TYR A 190 -1.07 -12.79 11.68
CA TYR A 190 -2.40 -12.27 11.93
C TYR A 190 -3.06 -13.08 13.04
N ALA A 191 -3.47 -12.40 14.12
CA ALA A 191 -4.39 -12.97 15.10
C ALA A 191 -5.76 -13.29 14.46
N ASN A 192 -6.08 -12.61 13.35
CA ASN A 192 -7.29 -12.84 12.56
C ASN A 192 -7.03 -13.94 11.49
N PRO A 193 -7.71 -15.10 11.58
CA PRO A 193 -7.56 -16.20 10.62
C PRO A 193 -7.93 -15.82 9.19
N VAL A 194 -8.87 -14.89 9.00
CA VAL A 194 -9.32 -14.44 7.67
C VAL A 194 -8.20 -13.68 6.96
N LEU A 195 -7.51 -12.78 7.66
CA LEU A 195 -6.37 -12.05 7.09
C LEU A 195 -5.20 -12.98 6.77
N LEU A 196 -4.98 -14.01 7.60
CA LEU A 196 -3.99 -15.03 7.32
C LEU A 196 -4.30 -15.83 6.05
N GLU A 197 -5.56 -16.21 5.84
CA GLU A 197 -5.99 -16.91 4.63
C GLU A 197 -5.84 -16.04 3.38
N LYS A 198 -6.29 -14.78 3.46
CA LYS A 198 -6.12 -13.79 2.39
C LYS A 198 -4.67 -13.67 1.97
N GLU A 199 -3.76 -13.54 2.93
CA GLU A 199 -2.38 -13.36 2.54
C GLU A 199 -1.72 -14.64 2.03
N ASN A 200 -2.06 -15.80 2.58
CA ASN A 200 -1.60 -17.06 2.00
C ASN A 200 -2.03 -17.21 0.54
N ARG A 201 -3.27 -16.82 0.22
CA ARG A 201 -3.77 -16.76 -1.16
C ARG A 201 -2.98 -15.76 -2.00
N ALA A 202 -2.89 -14.50 -1.59
CA ALA A 202 -2.17 -13.46 -2.32
C ALA A 202 -0.69 -13.83 -2.58
N ARG A 203 -0.04 -14.46 -1.61
CA ARG A 203 1.33 -14.97 -1.75
C ARG A 203 1.42 -16.09 -2.79
N GLN A 204 0.52 -17.06 -2.75
CA GLN A 204 0.51 -18.14 -3.74
C GLN A 204 0.29 -17.57 -5.15
N LEU A 205 -0.64 -16.63 -5.30
CA LEU A 205 -0.87 -15.96 -6.57
C LEU A 205 0.37 -15.24 -7.08
N ALA A 206 1.12 -14.55 -6.21
CA ALA A 206 2.38 -13.90 -6.58
C ALA A 206 3.46 -14.90 -7.04
N ILE A 207 3.54 -16.07 -6.40
CA ILE A 207 4.45 -17.15 -6.82
C ILE A 207 4.07 -17.68 -8.20
N ASP A 208 2.79 -17.97 -8.41
CA ASP A 208 2.28 -18.53 -9.66
C ASP A 208 2.44 -17.56 -10.84
N THR A 209 2.48 -16.26 -10.54
CA THR A 209 2.64 -15.17 -11.52
C THR A 209 4.10 -14.94 -11.92
N LEU A 210 5.08 -15.34 -11.09
CA LEU A 210 6.51 -15.07 -11.33
C LEU A 210 7.35 -16.35 -11.57
N PRO A 211 6.95 -17.27 -12.47
CA PRO A 211 7.55 -18.61 -12.54
C PRO A 211 9.05 -18.62 -12.87
N ASP A 212 9.54 -17.69 -13.70
CA ASP A 212 10.91 -17.74 -14.21
C ASP A 212 11.96 -17.06 -13.31
N GLN A 213 11.55 -16.16 -12.40
CA GLN A 213 12.48 -15.48 -11.48
C GLN A 213 12.64 -16.20 -10.13
N PHE A 214 11.67 -17.06 -9.76
CA PHE A 214 11.61 -17.65 -8.42
C PHE A 214 12.19 -19.05 -8.30
N TYR A 215 12.21 -19.84 -9.38
CA TYR A 215 12.62 -21.25 -9.29
C TYR A 215 14.06 -21.40 -8.78
N PHE A 216 14.98 -20.53 -9.22
CA PHE A 216 16.38 -20.57 -8.77
C PHE A 216 16.61 -19.98 -7.37
N GLN A 217 15.83 -18.98 -6.92
CA GLN A 217 16.04 -18.37 -5.60
C GLN A 217 15.30 -19.10 -4.45
N MET A 218 14.22 -19.82 -4.76
CA MET A 218 13.42 -20.57 -3.78
C MET A 218 13.92 -22.01 -3.59
N PHE A 219 14.45 -22.63 -4.66
CA PHE A 219 14.85 -24.05 -4.66
C PHE A 219 16.29 -24.31 -5.12
N GLY A 220 16.99 -23.31 -5.66
CA GLY A 220 18.41 -23.42 -6.00
C GLY A 220 19.26 -23.42 -4.73
N GLY A 221 19.59 -24.60 -4.25
CA GLY A 221 20.72 -24.79 -3.34
C GLY A 221 22.00 -24.28 -4.00
N SER A 222 22.84 -23.63 -3.21
CA SER A 222 24.21 -23.28 -3.60
C SER A 222 24.89 -24.54 -4.16
N THR A 223 25.33 -24.50 -5.42
CA THR A 223 26.40 -25.39 -5.91
C THR A 223 27.74 -24.90 -5.40
#